data_AF-W7WMU0-F1
#
_entry.id   AF-W7WMU0-F1
#
_cell.length_a   1.000
_cell.length_b   1.000
_cell.length_c   1.000
_cell.angle_alpha   90.00
_cell.angle_beta   90.00
_cell.angle_gamma   90.00
#
_symmetry.space_group_name_H-M   'P 1'
#
loop_
_entity.id
_entity.type
_entity.pdbx_description
1 polymer ?
#
loop_
_entity_poly.entity_id
_entity_poly.type
_entity_poly.pdbx_seq_one_letter_code
_entity_poly.pdbx_strand_id
1 'polypeptide(L)' 'MPTRALVATREAIDAAQTLDFDTALQREQQLQRVHGHANDYLEGVSAFLGKRAPRYTDR' A
#
# COMPACT_ATOMS: atom_id res chain seq x y z
N MET A 1 7.32 -8.29 -6.09
CA MET A 1 7.02 -6.90 -5.64
C MET A 1 5.54 -6.83 -5.32
N PRO A 2 5.10 -6.05 -4.32
CA PRO A 2 3.68 -5.90 -3.98
C PRO A 2 3.02 -4.94 -4.97
N THR A 3 2.80 -5.40 -6.19
CA THR A 3 2.42 -4.55 -7.35
C THR A 3 1.14 -3.77 -7.09
N ARG A 4 0.13 -4.42 -6.50
CA ARG A 4 -1.14 -3.79 -6.16
C ARG A 4 -0.98 -2.59 -5.22
N ALA A 5 -0.09 -2.69 -4.23
CA ALA A 5 0.20 -1.58 -3.31
C ALA A 5 0.94 -0.43 -4.03
N LEU A 6 1.89 -0.76 -4.93
CA LEU A 6 2.61 0.26 -5.69
C LEU A 6 1.70 1.05 -6.64
N VAL A 7 0.74 0.38 -7.30
CA VAL A 7 -0.25 1.04 -8.15
C VAL A 7 -1.14 1.97 -7.33
N ALA A 8 -1.64 1.52 -6.18
CA ALA A 8 -2.46 2.35 -5.30
C ALA A 8 -1.71 3.58 -4.79
N THR A 9 -0.42 3.43 -4.43
CA THR A 9 0.42 4.57 -4.04
C THR A 9 0.59 5.56 -5.19
N ARG A 10 0.81 5.08 -6.43
CA ARG A 10 0.87 5.96 -7.61
C ARG A 10 -0.44 6.74 -7.78
N GLU A 11 -1.58 6.06 -7.72
CA GLU A 11 -2.89 6.70 -7.84
C GLU A 11 -3.17 7.74 -6.74
N ALA A 12 -2.65 7.51 -5.52
CA ALA A 12 -2.72 8.49 -4.43
C ALA A 12 -1.92 9.75 -4.76
N ILE A 13 -0.68 9.59 -5.23
CA ILE A 13 0.22 10.68 -5.60
C ILE A 13 -0.35 11.48 -6.77
N ASP A 14 -0.83 10.80 -7.82
CA ASP A 14 -1.39 11.46 -9.00
C ASP A 14 -2.59 12.34 -8.63
N ALA A 15 -3.47 11.84 -7.76
CA ALA A 15 -4.65 12.58 -7.38
C ALA A 15 -4.40 13.69 -6.35
N ALA A 16 -3.39 13.55 -5.49
CA ALA A 16 -3.03 14.58 -4.51
C ALA A 16 -2.73 15.93 -5.17
N GLN A 17 -2.33 15.95 -6.44
CA GLN A 17 -2.07 17.17 -7.20
C GLN A 17 -3.29 18.10 -7.32
N THR A 18 -4.51 17.56 -7.20
CA THR A 18 -5.77 18.32 -7.33
C THR A 18 -6.59 18.35 -6.04
N LEU A 19 -6.08 17.79 -4.95
CA LEU A 19 -6.76 17.75 -3.66
C LEU A 19 -6.20 18.82 -2.72
N ASP A 20 -7.01 19.28 -1.78
CA ASP A 20 -6.48 19.95 -0.60
C ASP A 20 -5.76 18.94 0.31
N PHE A 21 -4.99 19.48 1.25
CA PHE A 21 -4.15 18.69 2.13
C PHE A 21 -4.94 17.69 2.97
N ASP A 22 -6.06 18.11 3.57
CA ASP A 22 -6.87 17.26 4.43
C ASP A 22 -7.50 16.11 3.65
N THR A 23 -7.98 16.37 2.43
CA THR A 23 -8.58 15.35 1.57
C THR A 23 -7.53 14.36 1.07
N ALA A 24 -6.30 14.83 0.76
CA ALA A 24 -5.20 13.96 0.40
C ALA A 24 -4.84 12.99 1.54
N LEU A 25 -4.75 13.49 2.79
CA LEU A 25 -4.48 12.65 3.96
C LEU A 25 -5.59 11.61 4.21
N GLN A 26 -6.86 11.99 4.09
CA GLN A 26 -7.98 11.06 4.25
C GLN A 26 -7.92 9.94 3.20
N ARG A 27 -7.55 10.28 1.96
CA ARG A 27 -7.38 9.31 0.88
C ARG A 27 -6.24 8.33 1.18
N GLU A 28 -5.09 8.82 1.64
CA GLU A 28 -3.99 7.96 2.06
C GLU A 28 -4.40 7.01 3.20
N GLN A 29 -5.10 7.52 4.21
CA GLN A 29 -5.62 6.69 5.32
C GLN A 29 -6.52 5.57 4.80
N GLN A 30 -7.45 5.87 3.90
CA GLN A 30 -8.35 4.86 3.34
C GLN A 30 -7.59 3.78 2.57
N LEU A 31 -6.62 4.18 1.75
CA LEU A 31 -5.78 3.25 0.99
C LEU A 31 -4.96 2.38 1.94
N GLN A 32 -4.30 2.96 2.94
CA GLN A 32 -3.54 2.19 3.92
C GLN A 32 -4.41 1.20 4.71
N ARG A 33 -5.65 1.58 5.06
CA ARG A 33 -6.58 0.66 5.73
C ARG A 33 -6.93 -0.54 4.86
N VAL A 34 -7.14 -0.34 3.56
CA VAL A 34 -7.43 -1.43 2.61
C VAL A 34 -6.20 -2.33 2.43
N HIS A 35 -5.01 -1.74 2.27
CA HIS A 35 -3.79 -2.49 2.01
C HIS A 35 -3.18 -3.13 3.25
N GLY A 36 -3.46 -2.63 4.45
CA GLY A 36 -3.03 -3.22 5.72
C GLY A 36 -3.64 -4.58 6.03
N HIS A 37 -4.63 -5.02 5.25
CA HIS A 37 -5.22 -6.35 5.32
C HIS A 37 -4.96 -7.20 4.07
N ALA A 38 -4.14 -6.72 3.13
CA ALA A 38 -3.79 -7.46 1.92
C ALA A 38 -2.82 -8.62 2.23
N ASN A 39 -2.85 -9.67 1.40
CA ASN A 39 -1.99 -10.84 1.57
C ASN A 39 -0.51 -10.45 1.47
N ASP A 40 -0.17 -9.59 0.51
CA ASP A 40 1.19 -9.12 0.32
C ASP A 40 1.70 -8.27 1.49
N TYR A 41 0.81 -7.58 2.21
CA TYR A 41 1.18 -6.88 3.44
C TYR A 41 1.54 -7.88 4.55
N LEU A 42 0.68 -8.87 4.78
CA LEU A 42 0.92 -9.93 5.78
C LEU A 42 2.19 -10.72 5.47
N GLU A 43 2.43 -11.04 4.20
CA GLU A 43 3.64 -11.71 3.73
C GLU A 43 4.88 -10.85 3.94
N GLY A 44 4.81 -9.54 3.64
CA GLY A 44 5.91 -8.60 3.89
C GLY A 44 6.30 -8.57 5.37
N VAL A 45 5.31 -8.50 6.27
CA VAL A 45 5.53 -8.52 7.72
C VAL A 45 6.10 -9.87 8.18
N SER A 46 5.53 -10.98 7.72
CA SER A 46 6.01 -12.34 8.04
C SER A 46 7.44 -12.56 7.58
N ALA A 47 7.76 -12.17 6.34
CA ALA A 47 9.07 -12.31 5.75
C ALA A 47 10.13 -11.46 6.48
N PHE A 48 9.76 -10.23 6.87
CA PHE A 48 10.61 -9.35 7.67
C PHE A 48 10.93 -9.98 9.04
N LEU A 49 9.92 -10.45 9.77
CA LEU A 49 10.12 -11.14 11.06
C LEU A 49 10.96 -12.41 10.91
N GLY A 50 10.76 -13.14 9.81
CA GLY A 50 11.49 -14.37 9.48
C GLY A 50 12.86 -14.16 8.83
N LYS A 51 13.31 -12.91 8.62
CA LYS A 51 14.57 -12.56 7.94
C LYS A 51 14.75 -13.25 6.58
N ARG A 52 13.66 -13.42 5.83
CA ARG A 52 13.63 -14.07 4.52
C ARG A 52 13.13 -13.11 3.45
N ALA A 53 13.38 -13.44 2.19
CA ALA A 53 12.78 -12.69 1.09
C ALA A 53 11.25 -12.92 1.04
N PRO A 54 10.44 -11.86 0.89
CA PRO A 54 8.99 -11.97 0.73
C PRO A 54 8.60 -12.48 -0.67
N ARG A 55 7.53 -13.26 -0.73
CA ARG A 55 6.92 -13.79 -1.96
C ARG A 55 5.57 -13.12 -2.22
N TYR A 56 5.63 -11.97 -2.87
CA TYR A 56 4.45 -11.21 -3.26
C TYR A 56 3.69 -11.88 -4.41
N THR A 57 2.37 -11.94 -4.28
CA THR A 57 1.45 -12.58 -5.24
C THR A 57 0.26 -11.73 -5.64
N ASP A 58 -0.06 -10.67 -4.89
CA ASP A 58 -1.16 -9.78 -5.24
C ASP A 58 -0.75 -8.97 -6.50
N ARG A 59 -1.60 -9.03 -7.54
CA ARG A 59 -1.40 -8.32 -8.81
C ARG A 59 -2.49 -7.29 -9.02
#